data_AF-A0A914DL21-F1
#
_entry.id   AF-A0A914DL21-F1
#
_cell.length_a   1.000
_cell.length_b   1.000
_cell.length_c   1.000
_cell.angle_alpha   90.00
_cell.angle_beta   90.00
_cell.angle_gamma   90.00
#
_symmetry.space_group_name_H-M   'P 1'
#
loop_
_entity.id
_entity.type
_entity.pdbx_description
1 polymer ?
#
loop_
_entity_poly.entity_id
_entity_poly.type
_entity_poly.pdbx_seq_one_letter_code
_entity_poly.pdbx_strand_id
1 'polypeptide(L)'
;MVQYRLQYFDFRGLGEPIKLLLHYAGIPFKDEMFDIEGNWLGYKPNLRGKSDVEAARLDSIIDFFLEFYFEVRPYVLLLTGFITGDKQKLQQELWVPKTSYSLPLLENLLKETKTGFFSKDGVTWVDFFIAELNYTMKGLEPETYKNYPELIKHIHRVYELPQLKEYLDSRKHSVI
;
A
#
# COMPACT_ATOMS: atom_id res chain seq x y z
N MET A 1 -7.92 -6.10 -26.06
CA MET A 1 -8.80 -4.99 -25.65
C MET A 1 -8.86 -4.97 -24.14
N VAL A 2 -8.71 -3.81 -23.51
CA VAL A 2 -8.86 -3.68 -22.06
C VAL A 2 -10.35 -3.87 -21.73
N GLN A 3 -10.66 -4.80 -20.84
CA GLN A 3 -12.02 -5.05 -20.39
C GLN A 3 -12.23 -4.32 -19.07
N TYR A 4 -13.06 -3.26 -19.08
CA TYR A 4 -13.40 -2.54 -17.86
C TYR A 4 -14.45 -3.29 -17.05
N ARG A 5 -14.34 -3.22 -15.74
CA ARG A 5 -15.30 -3.77 -14.79
C ARG A 5 -15.58 -2.69 -13.75
N LEU A 6 -16.85 -2.36 -13.56
CA LEU A 6 -17.30 -1.47 -12.49
C LEU A 6 -17.93 -2.33 -11.40
N GLN A 7 -17.41 -2.20 -10.19
CA GLN A 7 -17.83 -2.94 -9.01
C GLN A 7 -18.43 -1.94 -8.02
N TYR A 8 -19.71 -2.05 -7.71
CA TYR A 8 -20.40 -1.16 -6.78
C TYR A 8 -21.52 -1.89 -6.03
N PHE A 9 -22.06 -1.27 -4.98
CA PHE A 9 -23.22 -1.83 -4.28
C PHE A 9 -24.47 -1.84 -5.18
N ASP A 10 -25.47 -2.64 -4.82
CA ASP A 10 -26.78 -2.73 -5.49
C ASP A 10 -27.66 -1.48 -5.25
N PHE A 11 -27.07 -0.30 -5.43
CA PHE A 11 -27.74 1.00 -5.47
C PHE A 11 -26.85 1.99 -6.25
N ARG A 12 -27.44 3.10 -6.70
CA ARG A 12 -26.77 4.09 -7.58
C ARG A 12 -25.49 4.68 -6.99
N GLY A 13 -25.62 5.41 -5.87
CA GLY A 13 -24.52 6.03 -5.13
C GLY A 13 -23.44 6.70 -5.99
N LEU A 14 -22.18 6.52 -5.59
CA LEU A 14 -20.99 6.99 -6.31
C LEU A 14 -20.68 6.19 -7.59
N GLY A 15 -21.30 5.02 -7.78
CA GLY A 15 -21.14 4.22 -8.99
C GLY A 15 -21.86 4.81 -10.20
N GLU A 16 -23.01 5.47 -9.98
CA GLU A 16 -23.87 5.98 -11.05
C GLU A 16 -23.20 7.03 -11.96
N PRO A 17 -22.50 8.06 -11.43
CA PRO A 17 -21.79 9.00 -12.30
C PRO A 17 -20.75 8.34 -13.21
N ILE A 18 -20.13 7.24 -12.75
CA ILE A 18 -19.15 6.47 -13.53
C ILE A 18 -19.86 5.70 -14.65
N LYS A 19 -20.99 5.05 -14.35
CA LYS A 19 -21.82 4.35 -15.36
C LYS A 19 -22.28 5.31 -16.46
N LEU A 20 -22.78 6.50 -16.07
CA LEU A 20 -23.21 7.53 -17.02
C LEU A 20 -22.07 7.95 -17.95
N LEU A 21 -20.87 8.18 -17.41
CA LEU A 21 -19.69 8.56 -18.19
C LEU A 21 -19.27 7.46 -19.19
N LEU A 22 -19.23 6.20 -18.74
CA LEU A 22 -18.85 5.06 -19.58
C LEU A 22 -19.86 4.83 -20.71
N HIS A 23 -21.16 4.95 -20.43
CA HIS A 23 -22.20 4.89 -21.45
C HIS A 23 -22.11 6.06 -22.44
N TYR A 24 -21.92 7.29 -21.96
CA TYR A 24 -21.77 8.47 -22.82
C TYR A 24 -20.57 8.33 -23.77
N ALA A 25 -19.45 7.79 -23.28
CA ALA A 25 -18.24 7.57 -24.07
C ALA A 25 -18.31 6.32 -24.98
N GLY A 26 -19.37 5.52 -24.92
CA GLY A 26 -19.49 4.26 -25.67
C GLY A 26 -18.45 3.20 -25.26
N ILE A 27 -17.94 3.27 -24.02
CA ILE A 27 -16.91 2.35 -23.52
C ILE A 27 -17.62 1.13 -22.92
N PRO A 28 -17.43 -0.09 -23.45
CA PRO A 28 -18.03 -1.28 -22.87
C PRO A 28 -17.38 -1.60 -21.53
N PHE A 29 -18.23 -1.94 -20.55
CA PHE A 29 -17.79 -2.37 -19.22
C PHE A 29 -18.71 -3.47 -18.68
N LYS A 30 -18.19 -4.28 -17.77
CA LYS A 30 -18.97 -5.24 -16.98
C LYS A 30 -19.43 -4.56 -15.69
N ASP A 31 -20.75 -4.41 -15.50
CA ASP A 31 -21.33 -3.91 -14.25
C ASP A 31 -21.53 -5.09 -13.28
N GLU A 32 -20.84 -5.06 -12.15
CA GLU A 32 -20.92 -6.07 -11.09
C GLU A 32 -21.44 -5.41 -9.82
N MET A 33 -22.65 -5.81 -9.42
CA MET A 33 -23.32 -5.28 -8.25
C MET A 33 -23.17 -6.22 -7.05
N PHE A 34 -23.04 -5.66 -5.85
CA PHE A 34 -22.98 -6.43 -4.61
C PHE A 34 -24.13 -6.05 -3.69
N ASP A 35 -24.71 -7.07 -3.06
CA ASP A 35 -25.58 -6.88 -1.92
C ASP A 35 -24.79 -6.19 -0.78
N ILE A 36 -25.41 -5.20 -0.15
CA ILE A 36 -24.88 -4.51 1.05
C ILE A 36 -24.65 -5.51 2.19
N GLU A 37 -25.49 -6.54 2.29
CA GLU A 37 -25.37 -7.60 3.30
C GLU A 37 -24.36 -8.68 2.90
N GLY A 38 -24.01 -8.74 1.61
CA GLY A 38 -23.00 -9.63 1.08
C GLY A 38 -21.59 -9.16 1.44
N ASN A 39 -20.69 -10.12 1.60
CA ASN A 39 -19.28 -9.89 1.88
C ASN A 39 -18.61 -9.14 0.70
N TRP A 40 -18.80 -7.81 0.60
CA TRP A 40 -18.21 -6.90 -0.41
C TRP A 40 -16.68 -7.06 -0.52
N LEU A 41 -16.11 -7.60 0.54
CA LEU A 41 -14.71 -7.90 0.75
C LEU A 41 -14.23 -9.15 0.01
N GLY A 42 -15.13 -10.09 -0.30
CA GLY A 42 -14.84 -11.30 -1.08
C GLY A 42 -14.64 -11.04 -2.57
N TYR A 43 -14.93 -9.83 -3.04
CA TYR A 43 -14.74 -9.41 -4.44
C TYR A 43 -13.43 -8.66 -4.69
N LYS A 44 -12.74 -8.25 -3.63
CA LYS A 44 -11.33 -7.88 -3.71
C LYS A 44 -10.51 -9.17 -3.91
N PRO A 45 -9.33 -9.13 -4.57
CA PRO A 45 -8.43 -10.28 -4.61
C PRO A 45 -8.30 -10.89 -3.20
N ASN A 46 -8.22 -12.23 -3.09
CA ASN A 46 -8.11 -13.00 -1.83
C ASN A 46 -6.81 -12.68 -1.06
N LEU A 47 -6.69 -11.43 -0.62
CA LEU A 47 -5.52 -10.81 -0.02
C LEU A 47 -5.92 -9.96 1.18
N ARG A 48 -7.18 -9.99 1.61
CA ARG A 48 -7.70 -9.26 2.79
C ARG A 48 -7.33 -9.91 4.13
N GLY A 49 -6.91 -11.16 4.13
CA GLY A 49 -6.90 -12.02 5.32
C GLY A 49 -8.05 -13.03 5.27
N LYS A 50 -7.89 -14.16 5.96
CA LYS A 50 -8.80 -15.32 5.92
C LYS A 50 -10.02 -15.21 6.85
N SER A 51 -10.05 -14.21 7.73
CA SER A 51 -11.17 -13.96 8.64
C SER A 51 -11.39 -12.47 8.87
N ASP A 52 -12.56 -12.07 9.35
CA ASP A 52 -12.85 -10.66 9.65
C ASP A 52 -11.94 -10.09 10.73
N VAL A 53 -11.56 -10.90 11.72
CA VAL A 53 -10.61 -10.50 12.77
C VAL A 53 -9.23 -10.27 12.19
N GLU A 54 -8.76 -11.15 11.30
CA GLU A 54 -7.47 -10.94 10.63
C GLU A 54 -7.52 -9.73 9.72
N ALA A 55 -8.61 -9.54 8.98
CA ALA A 55 -8.80 -8.38 8.13
C ALA A 55 -8.76 -7.08 8.95
N ALA A 56 -9.46 -7.02 10.08
CA ALA A 56 -9.43 -5.87 10.97
C ALA A 56 -8.03 -5.61 11.56
N ARG A 57 -7.26 -6.67 11.86
CA ARG A 57 -5.86 -6.52 12.27
C ARG A 57 -5.01 -5.94 11.14
N LEU A 58 -5.14 -6.45 9.92
CA LEU A 58 -4.43 -5.95 8.74
C LEU A 58 -4.80 -4.49 8.45
N ASP A 59 -6.08 -4.13 8.56
CA ASP A 59 -6.57 -2.76 8.46
C ASP A 59 -5.91 -1.87 9.54
N SER A 60 -5.80 -2.32 10.80
CA SER A 60 -5.12 -1.53 11.84
C SER A 60 -3.63 -1.30 11.56
N ILE A 61 -2.95 -2.26 10.92
CA ILE A 61 -1.53 -2.12 10.54
C ILE A 61 -1.38 -1.08 9.45
N ILE A 62 -2.30 -1.05 8.48
CA ILE A 62 -2.25 -0.07 7.41
C ILE A 62 -2.56 1.34 7.91
N ASP A 63 -3.51 1.49 8.83
CA ASP A 63 -3.89 2.78 9.38
C ASP A 63 -2.74 3.38 10.18
N PHE A 64 -2.09 2.55 11.02
CA PHE A 64 -0.86 2.92 11.72
C PHE A 64 0.25 3.35 10.75
N PHE A 65 0.48 2.58 9.68
CA PHE A 65 1.52 2.90 8.72
C PHE A 65 1.21 4.17 7.91
N LEU A 66 -0.06 4.39 7.55
CA LEU A 66 -0.52 5.58 6.86
C LEU A 66 -0.36 6.83 7.72
N GLU A 67 -0.71 6.77 9.01
CA GLU A 67 -0.47 7.86 9.95
C GLU A 67 1.02 8.24 9.96
N PHE A 68 1.90 7.25 10.18
CA PHE A 68 3.35 7.45 10.09
C PHE A 68 3.78 8.07 8.75
N TYR A 69 3.31 7.52 7.63
CA TYR A 69 3.68 7.98 6.30
C TYR A 69 3.27 9.44 6.08
N PHE A 70 2.04 9.82 6.47
CA PHE A 70 1.57 11.20 6.33
C PHE A 70 2.38 12.18 7.17
N GLU A 71 2.84 11.78 8.35
CA GLU A 71 3.70 12.61 9.19
C GLU A 71 5.08 12.85 8.57
N VAL A 72 5.67 11.85 7.91
CA VAL A 72 6.99 12.00 7.24
C VAL A 72 6.89 12.50 5.79
N ARG A 73 5.69 12.51 5.21
CA ARG A 73 5.45 12.88 3.81
C ARG A 73 6.04 14.24 3.41
N PRO A 74 5.98 15.32 4.22
CA PRO A 74 6.62 16.58 3.85
C PRO A 74 8.13 16.43 3.60
N TYR A 75 8.82 15.62 4.41
CA TYR A 75 10.23 15.35 4.21
C TYR A 75 10.48 14.55 2.92
N VAL A 76 9.66 13.52 2.66
CA VAL A 76 9.73 12.72 1.43
C VAL A 76 9.50 13.58 0.19
N LEU A 77 8.51 14.49 0.20
CA LEU A 77 8.22 15.41 -0.90
C LEU A 77 9.36 16.42 -1.14
N LEU A 78 10.07 16.82 -0.08
CA LEU A 78 11.27 17.65 -0.20
C LEU A 78 12.41 16.88 -0.88
N LEU A 79 12.69 15.65 -0.43
CA LEU A 79 13.77 14.83 -0.99
C LEU A 79 13.56 14.47 -2.46
N THR A 80 12.30 14.42 -2.89
CA THR A 80 11.90 14.11 -4.27
C THR A 80 11.74 15.36 -5.14
N GLY A 81 11.95 16.56 -4.59
CA GLY A 81 11.91 17.82 -5.33
C GLY A 81 10.51 18.35 -5.67
N PHE A 82 9.44 17.75 -5.12
CA PHE A 82 8.08 18.27 -5.29
C PHE A 82 7.84 19.54 -4.48
N ILE A 83 8.57 19.72 -3.38
CA ILE A 83 8.54 20.95 -2.58
C ILE A 83 9.95 21.41 -2.24
N THR A 84 10.08 22.71 -1.96
CA THR A 84 11.29 23.31 -1.41
C THR A 84 11.17 23.48 0.09
N GLY A 85 12.26 23.37 0.85
CA GLY A 85 12.25 23.63 2.29
C GLY A 85 13.61 23.41 2.95
N ASP A 86 13.63 23.54 4.27
CA ASP A 86 14.82 23.24 5.07
C ASP A 86 14.89 21.72 5.33
N LYS A 87 15.80 21.06 4.60
CA LYS A 87 16.03 19.62 4.72
C LYS A 87 16.40 19.22 6.15
N GLN A 88 17.33 19.94 6.79
CA GLN A 88 17.83 19.56 8.11
C GLN A 88 16.74 19.69 9.16
N LYS A 89 15.95 20.77 9.09
CA LYS A 89 14.80 20.97 9.97
C LYS A 89 13.78 19.85 9.83
N LEU A 90 13.31 19.56 8.61
CA LEU A 90 12.30 18.50 8.39
C LEU A 90 12.84 17.10 8.74
N GLN A 91 14.13 16.86 8.54
CA GLN A 91 14.76 15.61 8.97
C GLN A 91 14.70 15.45 10.49
N GLN A 92 15.04 16.49 11.25
CA GLN A 92 15.09 16.44 12.72
C GLN A 92 13.70 16.47 13.36
N GLU A 93 12.76 17.24 12.80
CA GLU A 93 11.41 17.40 13.37
C GLU A 93 10.46 16.26 12.98
N LEU A 94 10.59 15.73 11.76
CA LEU A 94 9.68 14.71 11.24
C LEU A 94 10.37 13.37 11.05
N TRP A 95 11.42 13.29 10.24
CA TRP A 95 11.99 12.01 9.83
C TRP A 95 12.53 11.19 11.00
N VAL A 96 13.57 11.69 11.67
CA VAL A 96 14.28 11.00 12.75
C VAL A 96 13.34 10.51 13.87
N PRO A 97 12.50 11.36 14.48
CA PRO A 97 11.64 10.91 15.58
C PRO A 97 10.59 9.90 15.12
N LYS A 98 9.96 10.11 13.95
CA LYS A 98 8.88 9.24 13.46
C LYS A 98 9.39 7.89 13.00
N THR A 99 10.52 7.84 12.30
CA THR A 99 11.11 6.55 11.90
C THR A 99 11.62 5.76 13.11
N SER A 100 12.22 6.46 14.10
CA SER A 100 12.74 5.82 15.33
C SER A 100 11.64 5.18 16.17
N TYR A 101 10.41 5.70 16.09
CA TYR A 101 9.25 5.13 16.76
C TYR A 101 8.55 4.07 15.91
N SER A 102 8.18 4.40 14.66
CA SER A 102 7.24 3.58 13.88
C SER A 102 7.87 2.37 13.22
N LEU A 103 9.11 2.47 12.73
CA LEU A 103 9.77 1.36 12.02
C LEU A 103 10.07 0.14 12.92
N PRO A 104 10.52 0.30 14.18
CA PRO A 104 10.63 -0.83 15.11
C PRO A 104 9.30 -1.54 15.37
N LEU A 105 8.21 -0.79 15.52
CA LEU A 105 6.87 -1.36 15.73
C LEU A 105 6.43 -2.17 14.50
N LEU A 106 6.68 -1.64 13.31
CA LEU A 106 6.38 -2.33 12.06
C LEU A 106 7.20 -3.61 11.89
N GLU A 107 8.50 -3.60 12.26
CA GLU A 107 9.31 -4.82 12.31
C GLU A 107 8.75 -5.85 13.30
N ASN A 108 8.27 -5.43 14.46
CA ASN A 108 7.69 -6.33 15.44
C ASN A 108 6.41 -6.99 14.90
N LEU A 109 5.51 -6.21 14.30
CA LEU A 109 4.29 -6.71 13.65
C LEU A 109 4.59 -7.71 12.53
N LEU A 110 5.67 -7.50 11.79
CA LEU A 110 6.15 -8.42 10.75
C LEU A 110 6.74 -9.71 11.34
N LYS A 111 7.50 -9.61 12.44
CA LYS A 111 8.10 -10.77 13.13
C LYS A 111 7.05 -11.67 13.80
N GLU A 112 5.93 -11.10 14.24
CA GLU A 112 4.84 -11.83 14.91
C GLU A 112 4.26 -13.00 14.10
N THR A 113 4.18 -12.85 12.78
CA THR A 113 3.57 -13.84 11.90
C THR A 113 4.52 -14.96 11.51
N LYS A 114 5.83 -14.70 11.56
CA LYS A 114 6.92 -15.62 11.14
C LYS A 114 6.85 -16.08 9.68
N THR A 115 6.00 -15.46 8.86
CA THR A 115 5.87 -15.74 7.42
C THR A 115 6.75 -14.84 6.57
N GLY A 116 7.21 -13.72 7.16
CA GLY A 116 7.84 -12.65 6.41
C GLY A 116 6.85 -11.72 5.70
N PHE A 117 5.56 -11.85 6.01
CA PHE A 117 4.45 -10.98 5.59
C PHE A 117 3.62 -10.58 6.82
N PHE A 118 2.74 -9.58 6.71
CA PHE A 118 1.92 -9.12 7.85
C PHE A 118 0.78 -10.06 8.24
N SER A 119 0.53 -11.11 7.45
CA SER A 119 -0.41 -12.20 7.75
C SER A 119 0.30 -13.53 7.98
N LYS A 120 -0.31 -14.40 8.81
CA LYS A 120 0.14 -15.78 9.03
C LYS A 120 -0.16 -16.69 7.84
N ASP A 121 -0.99 -16.23 6.92
CA ASP A 121 -1.49 -17.01 5.79
C ASP A 121 -0.81 -16.68 4.46
N GLY A 122 0.18 -15.79 4.48
CA GLY A 122 0.97 -15.40 3.33
C GLY A 122 0.83 -13.92 3.00
N VAL A 123 1.04 -13.58 1.72
CA VAL A 123 0.98 -12.20 1.24
C VAL A 123 -0.45 -11.66 1.22
N THR A 124 -0.59 -10.41 1.61
CA THR A 124 -1.86 -9.66 1.65
C THR A 124 -1.70 -8.30 0.97
N TRP A 125 -2.81 -7.58 0.77
CA TRP A 125 -2.76 -6.26 0.15
C TRP A 125 -1.93 -5.25 0.97
N VAL A 126 -1.89 -5.42 2.29
CA VAL A 126 -1.07 -4.61 3.22
C VAL A 126 0.41 -4.73 2.89
N ASP A 127 0.88 -5.93 2.54
CA ASP A 127 2.29 -6.16 2.21
C ASP A 127 2.72 -5.34 0.98
N PHE A 128 1.90 -5.29 -0.07
CA PHE A 128 2.21 -4.50 -1.26
C PHE A 128 2.26 -3.00 -0.95
N PHE A 129 1.29 -2.49 -0.19
CA PHE A 129 1.22 -1.07 0.13
C PHE A 129 2.40 -0.62 0.99
N ILE A 130 2.70 -1.40 2.03
CA ILE A 130 3.80 -1.09 2.94
C ILE A 130 5.14 -1.27 2.24
N ALA A 131 5.33 -2.33 1.44
CA ALA A 131 6.58 -2.54 0.71
C ALA A 131 6.85 -1.42 -0.30
N GLU A 132 5.83 -0.95 -1.02
CA GLU A 132 5.99 0.11 -2.02
C GLU A 132 6.46 1.43 -1.39
N LEU A 133 5.76 1.90 -0.35
CA LEU A 133 6.13 3.17 0.28
C LEU A 133 7.47 3.08 1.01
N ASN A 134 7.77 1.95 1.66
CA ASN A 134 9.09 1.73 2.26
C ASN A 134 10.19 1.55 1.20
N TYR A 135 9.91 1.04 0.00
CA TYR A 135 10.88 0.94 -1.09
C TYR A 135 11.38 2.34 -1.48
N THR A 136 10.46 3.28 -1.74
CA THR A 136 10.82 4.68 -2.05
C THR A 136 11.55 5.33 -0.88
N MET A 137 11.02 5.23 0.34
CA MET A 137 11.64 5.80 1.53
C MET A 137 13.06 5.25 1.80
N LYS A 138 13.27 3.95 1.60
CA LYS A 138 14.60 3.30 1.68
C LYS A 138 15.55 3.82 0.61
N GLY A 139 15.07 4.07 -0.60
CA GLY A 139 15.87 4.66 -1.68
C GLY A 139 16.35 6.07 -1.35
N LEU A 140 15.50 6.86 -0.70
CA LEU A 140 15.79 8.24 -0.30
C LEU A 140 16.68 8.34 0.95
N GLU A 141 16.49 7.45 1.93
CA GLU A 141 17.15 7.47 3.24
C GLU A 141 17.74 6.09 3.60
N PRO A 142 18.72 5.59 2.83
CA PRO A 142 19.26 4.25 3.00
C PRO A 142 19.92 4.04 4.37
N GLU A 143 20.57 5.06 4.94
CA GLU A 143 21.22 4.97 6.25
C GLU A 143 20.23 4.75 7.40
N THR A 144 19.03 5.34 7.32
CA THR A 144 17.96 5.05 8.29
C THR A 144 17.53 3.59 8.18
N TYR A 145 17.31 3.09 6.96
CA TYR A 145 16.80 1.74 6.73
C TYR A 145 17.78 0.62 7.06
N LYS A 146 19.10 0.87 7.08
CA LYS A 146 20.10 -0.11 7.54
C LYS A 146 19.83 -0.64 8.95
N ASN A 147 19.14 0.13 9.78
CA ASN A 147 18.78 -0.25 11.15
C ASN A 147 17.53 -1.16 11.23
N TYR A 148 16.84 -1.39 10.10
CA TYR A 148 15.57 -2.13 10.04
C TYR A 148 15.66 -3.27 8.99
N PRO A 149 16.50 -4.30 9.25
CA PRO A 149 16.77 -5.37 8.29
C PRO A 149 15.55 -6.24 7.97
N GLU A 150 14.58 -6.40 8.87
CA GLU A 150 13.37 -7.18 8.57
C GLU A 150 12.44 -6.43 7.62
N LEU A 151 12.35 -5.09 7.72
CA LEU A 151 11.64 -4.30 6.71
C LEU A 151 12.32 -4.39 5.35
N ILE A 152 13.65 -4.34 5.30
CA ILE A 152 14.38 -4.52 4.04
C ILE A 152 14.05 -5.89 3.42
N LYS A 153 14.07 -6.96 4.23
CA LYS A 153 13.72 -8.32 3.76
C LYS A 153 12.26 -8.40 3.29
N HIS A 154 11.33 -7.72 3.95
CA HIS A 154 9.93 -7.66 3.54
C HIS A 154 9.78 -6.99 2.17
N ILE A 155 10.40 -5.83 1.98
CA ILE A 155 10.39 -5.11 0.69
C ILE A 155 10.90 -6.05 -0.41
N HIS A 156 12.06 -6.67 -0.19
CA HIS A 156 12.64 -7.60 -1.17
C HIS A 156 11.70 -8.77 -1.45
N ARG A 157 11.14 -9.40 -0.42
CA ARG A 157 10.22 -10.53 -0.58
C ARG A 157 9.00 -10.19 -1.42
N VAL A 158 8.43 -9.00 -1.25
CA VAL A 158 7.30 -8.54 -2.08
C VAL A 158 7.75 -8.29 -3.52
N TYR A 159 8.87 -7.60 -3.72
CA TYR A 159 9.41 -7.28 -5.04
C TYR A 159 9.94 -8.49 -5.82
N GLU A 160 10.26 -9.59 -5.13
CA GLU A 160 10.69 -10.86 -5.72
C GLU A 160 9.52 -11.81 -6.04
N LEU A 161 8.27 -11.41 -5.75
CA LEU A 161 7.10 -12.22 -6.08
C LEU A 161 7.06 -12.50 -7.60
N PRO A 162 6.98 -13.77 -8.04
CA PRO A 162 7.01 -14.12 -9.47
C PRO A 162 5.96 -13.40 -10.31
N GLN A 163 4.80 -13.12 -9.72
CA GLN A 163 3.67 -12.44 -10.34
C GLN A 163 3.97 -10.98 -10.68
N LEU A 164 4.93 -10.35 -9.99
CA LEU A 164 5.34 -8.97 -10.26
C LEU A 164 6.45 -8.86 -11.30
N LYS A 165 7.15 -9.96 -11.61
CA LYS A 165 8.38 -9.93 -12.43
C LYS A 165 8.17 -9.24 -13.79
N GLU A 166 7.16 -9.64 -14.56
CA GLU A 166 6.89 -9.06 -15.88
C GLU A 166 6.61 -7.55 -15.80
N TYR A 167 5.84 -7.13 -14.78
CA TYR A 167 5.56 -5.72 -14.55
C TYR A 167 6.82 -4.96 -14.13
N LEU A 168 7.62 -5.49 -13.20
CA LEU A 168 8.83 -4.85 -12.71
C LEU A 168 9.92 -4.75 -13.79
N ASP A 169 10.01 -5.73 -14.69
CA ASP A 169 10.95 -5.73 -15.82
C ASP A 169 10.55 -4.72 -16.91
N SER A 170 9.24 -4.46 -17.08
CA SER A 170 8.71 -3.59 -18.13
C SER A 170 8.32 -2.19 -17.68
N ARG A 171 8.16 -1.95 -16.36
CA ARG A 171 7.75 -0.64 -15.84
C ARG A 171 8.82 0.41 -16.14
N LYS A 172 8.36 1.64 -16.40
CA LYS A 172 9.27 2.78 -16.51
C LYS A 172 10.00 2.95 -15.19
N HIS A 173 11.33 3.02 -15.25
CA HIS A 173 12.11 3.31 -14.07
C HIS A 173 11.89 4.77 -13.67
N SER A 174 11.25 4.97 -12.53
CA SER A 174 11.17 6.26 -11.85
C SER A 174 12.16 6.21 -10.69
N VAL A 175 12.97 7.26 -10.56
CA VAL A 175 13.89 7.44 -9.41
C VAL A 175 13.09 7.79 -8.13
N ILE A 176 11.78 8.03 -8.29
CA ILE A 176 10.80 8.33 -7.25
C ILE A 176 9.72 7.26 -7.25
#